data_AF-A0A429M1I2-F1
#
_entry.id   AF-A0A429M1I2-F1
#
_cell.length_a   1.000
_cell.length_b   1.000
_cell.length_c   1.000
_cell.angle_alpha   90.00
_cell.angle_beta   90.00
_cell.angle_gamma   90.00
#
_symmetry.space_group_name_H-M   'P 1'
#
loop_
_entity.id
_entity.type
_entity.pdbx_description
1 polymer ?
#
loop_
_entity_poly.entity_id
_entity_poly.type
_entity_poly.pdbx_seq_one_letter_code
_entity_poly.pdbx_strand_id
1 'polypeptide(L)' 'SALGEHPNPRFQLKVPDSHKAVFYGLNHFEIQYHSSVAEQITRWLYPHVNDYVQDGIQTHIIDMPNYSLEDLEGIVET' A
#
# COMPACT_ATOMS: atom_id res chain seq x y z
N SER A 1 -9.19 -15.15 10.38
CA SER A 1 -9.04 -13.76 10.85
C SER A 1 -8.70 -12.90 9.64
N ALA A 2 -9.44 -11.81 9.40
CA ALA A 2 -9.20 -10.91 8.27
C ALA A 2 -7.98 -9.98 8.50
N LEU A 3 -7.44 -9.95 9.72
CA LEU A 3 -6.34 -9.08 10.13
C LEU A 3 -4.95 -9.72 9.98
N GLY A 4 -4.88 -10.95 9.43
CA GLY A 4 -3.61 -11.67 9.30
C GLY A 4 -3.03 -12.21 10.61
N GLU A 5 -3.75 -12.03 11.72
CA GLU A 5 -3.37 -12.56 13.03
C GLU A 5 -3.75 -14.02 13.20
N HIS A 6 -2.81 -14.81 13.71
CA HIS A 6 -3.01 -16.22 13.93
C HIS A 6 -2.29 -16.72 15.21
N PRO A 7 -2.94 -17.54 16.05
CA PRO A 7 -2.35 -18.02 17.31
C PRO A 7 -1.08 -18.85 17.10
N ASN A 8 -0.99 -19.58 15.98
CA ASN A 8 0.27 -20.18 15.53
C ASN A 8 1.12 -19.13 14.81
N PRO A 9 2.32 -18.78 15.32
CA PRO A 9 3.20 -17.76 14.73
C PRO A 9 3.60 -18.05 13.28
N ARG A 10 3.54 -19.32 12.85
CA ARG A 10 3.88 -19.71 11.48
C ARG A 10 2.88 -19.21 10.43
N PHE A 11 1.66 -18.89 10.84
CA PHE A 11 0.61 -18.39 9.94
C PHE A 11 0.32 -16.90 10.17
N GLN A 12 1.11 -16.24 11.02
CA GLN A 12 1.03 -14.81 11.25
C GLN A 12 1.54 -14.08 10.01
N LEU A 13 0.67 -13.31 9.36
CA LEU A 13 1.12 -12.45 8.27
C LEU A 13 1.98 -11.31 8.85
N LYS A 14 3.16 -11.10 8.26
CA LYS A 14 4.08 -10.01 8.60
C LYS A 14 3.68 -8.72 7.88
N VAL A 15 2.45 -8.25 8.12
CA VAL A 15 1.97 -6.98 7.58
C VAL A 15 2.39 -5.86 8.54
N PRO A 16 3.03 -4.78 8.07
CA PRO A 16 3.33 -3.60 8.89
C PRO A 16 2.07 -3.02 9.52
N ASP A 17 2.19 -2.48 10.73
CA ASP A 17 1.02 -1.92 11.43
C ASP A 17 0.43 -0.71 10.71
N SER A 18 1.26 0.11 10.05
CA SER A 18 0.84 1.21 9.17
C SER A 18 0.00 0.75 7.97
N HIS A 19 0.12 -0.52 7.58
CA HIS A 19 -0.60 -1.12 6.45
C HIS A 19 -1.75 -2.04 6.90
N LYS A 20 -2.23 -1.89 8.13
CA LYS A 20 -3.44 -2.53 8.63
C LYS A 20 -4.59 -1.52 8.66
N ALA A 21 -5.77 -1.93 8.21
CA ALA A 21 -6.98 -1.12 8.27
C ALA A 21 -8.20 -1.95 8.64
N VAL A 22 -9.18 -1.31 9.27
CA VAL A 22 -10.47 -1.91 9.64
C VAL A 22 -11.58 -1.13 8.93
N PHE A 23 -12.42 -1.84 8.19
CA PHE A 23 -13.59 -1.28 7.52
C PHE A 23 -14.86 -1.88 8.12
N TYR A 24 -15.79 -1.02 8.54
CA TYR A 24 -17.09 -1.42 9.08
C TYR A 24 -18.17 -1.29 8.01
N GLY A 25 -19.17 -2.17 8.06
CA GLY A 25 -20.30 -2.13 7.14
C GLY A 25 -20.01 -2.62 5.72
N LEU A 26 -18.83 -3.17 5.46
CA LEU A 26 -18.47 -3.82 4.21
C LEU A 26 -18.47 -5.34 4.36
N ASN A 27 -19.10 -6.02 3.42
CA ASN A 27 -18.97 -7.46 3.28
C ASN A 27 -17.70 -7.83 2.48
N HIS A 28 -17.38 -9.13 2.44
CA HIS A 28 -16.14 -9.62 1.86
C HIS A 28 -15.99 -9.32 0.35
N PHE A 29 -17.09 -9.33 -0.40
CA PHE A 29 -17.07 -9.04 -1.84
C PHE A 29 -17.01 -7.55 -2.13
N GLU A 30 -17.60 -6.72 -1.27
CA GLU A 30 -17.59 -5.26 -1.40
C GLU A 30 -16.19 -4.67 -1.25
N ILE A 31 -15.30 -5.32 -0.48
CA ILE A 31 -13.90 -4.89 -0.29
C ILE A 31 -13.20 -4.65 -1.64
N GLN A 32 -13.53 -5.43 -2.67
CA GLN A 32 -12.89 -5.33 -3.99
C GLN A 32 -13.24 -4.06 -4.76
N TYR A 33 -14.39 -3.45 -4.47
CA TYR A 33 -14.94 -2.35 -5.27
C TYR A 33 -15.22 -1.07 -4.47
N HIS A 34 -15.15 -1.14 -3.14
CA HIS A 34 -15.47 0.00 -2.30
C HIS A 34 -14.40 1.09 -2.35
N SER A 35 -14.79 2.33 -2.61
CA SER A 35 -13.88 3.45 -2.83
C SER A 35 -12.96 3.73 -1.64
N SER A 36 -13.47 3.61 -0.41
CA SER A 36 -12.65 3.83 0.79
C SER A 36 -11.52 2.80 0.93
N VAL A 37 -11.74 1.57 0.44
CA VAL A 37 -10.72 0.53 0.47
C VAL A 37 -9.66 0.84 -0.57
N ALA A 38 -10.08 1.23 -1.79
CA ALA A 38 -9.17 1.65 -2.84
C ALA A 38 -8.30 2.84 -2.40
N GLU A 39 -8.90 3.87 -1.78
CA GLU A 39 -8.18 5.03 -1.29
C GLU A 39 -7.14 4.66 -0.22
N GLN A 40 -7.50 3.79 0.72
CA GLN A 40 -6.56 3.32 1.75
C GLN A 40 -5.37 2.57 1.15
N ILE A 41 -5.61 1.72 0.14
CA ILE A 41 -4.55 1.02 -0.59
C ILE A 41 -3.67 2.03 -1.34
N THR A 42 -4.27 3.02 -2.00
CA THR A 42 -3.52 4.09 -2.68
C THR A 42 -2.59 4.82 -1.71
N ARG A 43 -3.04 5.13 -0.49
CA ARG A 43 -2.20 5.79 0.53
C ARG A 43 -1.01 4.93 0.98
N TRP A 44 -1.18 3.61 1.04
CA TRP A 44 -0.07 2.69 1.35
C TRP A 44 0.95 2.60 0.21
N LEU A 45 0.48 2.63 -1.03
CA LEU A 45 1.36 2.54 -2.21
C LEU A 45 2.05 3.88 -2.55
N TYR A 46 1.38 5.00 -2.25
CA TYR A 46 1.83 6.35 -2.58
C TYR A 46 1.69 7.28 -1.36
N PRO A 47 2.49 7.07 -0.31
CA PRO A 47 2.46 7.93 0.88
C PRO A 47 2.89 9.36 0.52
N HIS A 48 2.28 10.37 1.12
CA HIS A 48 2.73 11.75 0.92
C HIS A 48 4.05 11.99 1.65
N VAL A 49 4.83 12.97 1.17
CA VAL A 49 6.13 13.37 1.74
C VAL A 49 6.04 13.74 3.24
N ASN A 50 4.85 14.09 3.73
CA ASN A 50 4.61 14.40 5.14
C ASN A 50 4.21 13.17 5.99
N ASP A 51 3.80 12.06 5.37
CA ASP A 51 3.34 10.85 6.07
C ASP A 51 4.52 9.98 6.54
N TYR A 52 5.73 10.19 5.99
CA TYR A 52 6.96 9.54 6.45
C TYR A 52 7.35 9.88 7.91
N VAL A 53 6.72 10.90 8.50
CA VAL A 53 7.10 11.42 9.82
C VAL A 53 6.49 10.61 10.97
N GLN A 54 5.51 9.72 10.71
CA GLN A 54 4.82 9.00 11.79
C GLN A 54 5.23 7.53 11.98
N ASP A 55 5.96 6.93 11.03
CA ASP A 55 6.36 5.53 11.15
C ASP A 55 7.87 5.41 10.93
N GLY A 56 8.61 5.31 12.04
CA GLY A 56 10.06 5.28 12.05
C GLY A 56 10.60 4.17 11.14
N ILE A 57 11.13 4.59 9.99
CA ILE A 57 12.11 3.88 9.16
C ILE A 57 11.72 2.42 8.88
N GLN A 58 10.83 2.19 7.91
CA GLN A 58 10.85 0.94 7.17
C GLN A 58 11.47 1.17 5.79
N THR A 59 12.81 1.24 5.78
CA THR A 59 13.64 1.24 4.58
C THR A 59 13.49 -0.07 3.82
N HIS A 60 12.50 -0.15 2.95
CA HIS A 60 12.62 -0.84 1.65
C HIS A 60 12.31 0.22 0.59
N ILE A 61 13.25 1.15 0.42
CA ILE A 61 13.29 1.99 -0.77
C ILE A 61 13.42 1.03 -1.94
N ILE A 62 12.32 0.78 -2.65
CA ILE A 62 12.42 0.38 -4.05
C ILE A 62 13.15 1.54 -4.69
N ASP A 63 14.38 1.28 -5.14
CA ASP A 63 15.16 2.21 -5.94
C ASP A 63 14.37 2.46 -7.22
N MET A 64 13.47 3.44 -7.18
CA MET A 64 12.69 3.89 -8.31
C MET A 64 13.53 4.98 -8.94
N PRO A 65 14.25 4.70 -10.04
CA PRO A 65 14.98 5.75 -10.73
C PRO A 65 13.99 6.86 -11.06
N ASN A 66 14.38 8.09 -10.72
CA ASN A 66 13.65 9.31 -10.96
C ASN A 66 13.47 9.50 -12.47
N TYR A 67 12.45 8.87 -13.05
CA TYR A 67 12.07 9.12 -14.43
C TYR A 67 11.41 10.49 -14.47
N SER A 68 12.17 11.46 -14.99
CA SER A 68 11.61 12.73 -15.42
C SER A 68 10.65 12.46 -16.59
N LEU A 69 9.61 13.29 -16.74
CA LEU A 69 8.64 13.18 -17.85
C LEU A 69 9.34 13.24 -19.23
N GLU A 70 10.56 13.76 -19.26
CA GLU A 70 11.46 13.87 -20.41
C GLU A 70 11.99 12.50 -20.89
N ASP A 71 12.14 11.52 -19.99
CA ASP A 71 12.63 10.16 -20.31
C ASP A 71 11.58 9.28 -21.01
N LEU A 72 10.31 9.72 -21.05
CA LEU A 72 9.19 8.95 -21.63
C LEU A 72 8.73 9.48 -23.01
N GLU A 73 9.41 10.46 -23.60
CA GLU A 73 9.10 10.97 -24.95
C GLU A 73 9.64 10.08 -26.09
N GLY A 74 10.36 9.00 -25.78
CA GLY A 74 11.01 8.14 -26.79
C GLY A 74 10.26 6.89 -27.25
N ILE A 75 9.07 6.58 -26.73
CA ILE A 75 8.31 5.35 -27.09
C ILE A 75 7.15 5.66 -28.07
N VAL A 76 7.36 6.60 -28.98
CA VAL A 76 6.49 6.78 -30.15
C VAL A 76 7.34 6.77 -31.42
N GLU A 77 6.88 5.98 -32.40
CA GLU A 77 7.42 5.67 -33.73
C GLU A 77 8.60 4.67 -33.72
N THR A 78 8.54 3.48 -34.34
CA THR A 78 7.88 3.05 -35.59
C THR A 78 7.37 1.62 -35.54
#